data_AF-A0A2R9BKS7-F1
#
_entry.id   AF-A0A2R9BKS7-F1
#
_cell.length_a   1.000
_cell.length_b   1.000
_cell.length_c   1.000
_cell.angle_alpha   90.00
_cell.angle_beta   90.00
_cell.angle_gamma   90.00
#
_symmetry.space_group_name_H-M   'P 1'
#
loop_
_entity.id
_entity.type
_entity.pdbx_description
1 polymer ?
#
loop_
_entity_poly.entity_id
_entity_poly.type
_entity_poly.pdbx_seq_one_letter_code
_entity_poly.pdbx_strand_id
1 'polypeptide(L)'
;MTGYTPDEKLRLQQLRELRRRWLKDQELSPREPVLPPQKMGPMEKFWNKFLENKSPWRKMVHGVYKKSIFVFTHVLVPVWIIHYYMKYHVSEKPYGIVEKKSRIFP
;
A
#
# COMPACT_ATOMS: atom_id res chain seq x y z
N MET A 1 51.96 -14.02 15.34
CA MET A 1 50.94 -13.39 14.49
C MET A 1 51.30 -11.92 14.35
N THR A 2 52.12 -11.59 13.36
CA THR A 2 52.57 -10.21 13.13
C THR A 2 51.41 -9.44 12.51
N GLY A 3 50.94 -8.41 13.21
CA GLY A 3 49.88 -7.53 12.71
C GLY A 3 50.34 -6.68 11.52
N TYR A 4 49.49 -5.73 11.13
CA TYR A 4 49.72 -4.82 10.01
C TYR A 4 51.06 -4.07 10.10
N THR A 5 51.73 -3.96 8.96
CA THR A 5 52.91 -3.09 8.76
C THR A 5 52.51 -1.62 8.91
N PRO A 6 53.47 -0.70 9.19
CA PRO A 6 53.17 0.72 9.34
C PRO A 6 52.45 1.32 8.13
N ASP A 7 52.83 0.94 6.91
CA ASP A 7 52.21 1.44 5.67
C ASP A 7 50.79 0.92 5.48
N GLU A 8 50.54 -0.35 5.83
CA GLU A 8 49.19 -0.93 5.81
C GLU A 8 48.27 -0.23 6.83
N LYS A 9 48.80 0.12 8.01
CA LYS A 9 48.05 0.89 9.01
C LYS A 9 47.72 2.29 8.51
N LEU A 10 48.68 2.97 7.89
CA LEU A 10 48.47 4.30 7.30
C LEU A 10 47.40 4.25 6.20
N ARG A 11 47.49 3.27 5.30
CA ARG A 11 46.51 3.04 4.23
C ARG A 11 45.12 2.76 4.79
N LEU A 12 45.00 1.90 5.80
CA LEU A 12 43.71 1.59 6.42
C LEU A 12 43.09 2.80 7.11
N GLN A 13 43.91 3.65 7.74
CA GLN A 13 43.44 4.89 8.35
C GLN A 13 42.90 5.86 7.29
N GLN A 14 43.65 6.06 6.21
CA GLN A 14 43.22 6.91 5.08
C GLN A 14 41.91 6.40 4.46
N LEU A 15 41.81 5.10 4.18
CA LEU A 15 40.59 4.49 3.64
C LEU A 15 39.41 4.61 4.61
N ARG A 16 39.65 4.49 5.92
CA ARG A 16 38.62 4.63 6.95
C ARG A 16 38.07 6.05 7.02
N GLU A 17 38.94 7.06 6.91
CA GLU A 17 38.52 8.46 6.88
C GLU A 17 37.71 8.79 5.63
N LEU A 18 38.19 8.37 4.45
CA LEU A 18 37.45 8.53 3.19
C LEU A 18 36.10 7.82 3.24
N ARG A 19 36.05 6.60 3.78
CA ARG A 19 34.81 5.84 3.92
C ARG A 19 33.81 6.54 4.85
N ARG A 20 34.26 7.14 5.96
CA ARG A 20 33.38 7.88 6.88
C ARG A 20 32.81 9.13 6.22
N ARG A 21 33.62 9.88 5.47
CA ARG A 21 33.14 11.04 4.70
C ARG A 21 32.13 10.62 3.63
N TRP A 22 32.46 9.59 2.85
CA TRP A 22 31.54 9.03 1.86
C TRP A 22 30.21 8.59 2.46
N LEU A 23 30.23 7.92 3.62
CA LEU A 23 29.00 7.52 4.32
C LEU A 23 28.20 8.73 4.84
N LYS A 24 28.88 9.80 5.25
CA LYS A 24 28.24 11.06 5.62
C LYS A 24 27.57 11.74 4.43
N ASP A 25 28.19 11.67 3.26
CA ASP A 25 27.65 12.19 1.99
C ASP A 25 26.44 11.38 1.48
N GLN A 26 26.17 10.20 2.04
CA GLN A 26 24.93 9.45 1.77
C GLN A 26 23.75 9.90 2.63
N GLU A 27 23.96 10.79 3.60
CA GLU A 27 22.85 11.37 4.35
C GLU A 27 22.06 12.32 3.47
N LEU A 28 20.75 12.10 3.42
CA LEU A 28 19.85 12.97 2.66
C LEU A 28 19.71 14.33 3.34
N SER A 29 19.65 15.37 2.51
CA SER A 29 19.30 16.71 2.96
C SER A 29 17.86 16.72 3.50
N PRO A 30 17.52 17.61 4.47
CA PRO A 30 16.15 17.74 4.96
C PRO A 30 15.10 18.04 3.88
N ARG A 31 15.53 18.55 2.72
CA ARG A 31 14.65 18.83 1.57
C ARG A 31 14.42 17.60 0.68
N GLU A 32 15.22 16.56 0.84
CA GLU A 32 15.18 15.38 -0.01
C GLU A 32 14.37 14.26 0.66
N PRO A 33 13.58 13.50 -0.12
CA PRO A 33 13.38 13.64 -1.57
C PRO A 33 12.45 14.81 -1.93
N VAL A 34 12.87 15.64 -2.89
CA VAL A 34 12.01 16.69 -3.46
C VAL A 34 11.01 16.01 -4.38
N LEU A 35 9.82 15.76 -3.86
CA LEU A 35 8.74 15.13 -4.64
C LEU A 35 8.12 16.17 -5.60
N PRO A 36 7.81 15.78 -6.86
CA PRO A 36 7.06 16.64 -7.75
C PRO A 36 5.67 16.93 -7.16
N PRO A 37 5.02 18.05 -7.54
CA PRO A 37 3.67 18.34 -7.09
C PRO A 37 2.73 17.21 -7.51
N GLN A 38 1.95 16.70 -6.55
CA GLN A 38 1.06 15.57 -6.78
C GLN A 38 0.01 15.93 -7.84
N LYS A 39 0.02 15.19 -8.96
CA LYS A 39 -0.98 15.34 -10.02
C LYS A 39 -2.29 14.73 -9.53
N MET A 40 -3.17 15.56 -8.99
CA MET A 40 -4.51 15.12 -8.56
C MET A 40 -5.40 14.83 -9.78
N GLY A 41 -6.13 13.72 -9.73
CA GLY A 41 -7.13 13.39 -10.75
C GLY A 41 -8.33 14.37 -10.71
N PRO A 42 -9.19 14.40 -11.75
CA PRO A 42 -10.36 15.30 -11.79
C PRO A 42 -11.28 15.16 -10.56
N MET A 43 -11.53 13.93 -10.12
CA MET A 43 -12.40 13.66 -8.98
C MET A 43 -11.77 14.07 -7.64
N GLU A 44 -10.47 13.86 -7.47
CA GLU A 44 -9.74 14.33 -6.28
C GLU A 44 -9.71 15.86 -6.23
N LYS A 45 -9.48 16.52 -7.37
CA LYS A 45 -9.56 17.99 -7.47
C LYS A 45 -10.94 18.50 -7.07
N PHE A 46 -12.00 17.85 -7.52
CA PHE A 46 -13.38 18.20 -7.12
C PHE A 46 -13.56 18.07 -5.61
N TRP A 47 -13.23 16.92 -5.02
CA TRP A 47 -13.40 16.72 -3.57
C TRP A 47 -12.56 17.68 -2.74
N ASN A 48 -11.34 17.98 -3.16
CA ASN A 48 -10.48 18.95 -2.48
C ASN A 48 -11.09 20.35 -2.48
N LYS A 49 -11.61 20.83 -3.62
CA LYS A 49 -12.33 22.12 -3.70
C LYS A 49 -13.65 22.09 -2.92
N PHE A 50 -14.38 20.98 -2.99
CA PHE A 50 -15.66 20.84 -2.29
C PHE A 50 -15.48 20.90 -0.76
N LEU A 51 -14.41 20.28 -0.25
CA LEU A 51 -14.07 20.21 1.18
C LEU A 51 -13.28 21.42 1.70
N GLU A 52 -12.84 22.31 0.83
CA GLU A 52 -12.11 23.54 1.19
C GLU A 52 -12.89 24.37 2.21
N ASN A 53 -14.21 24.51 1.99
CA ASN A 53 -15.12 25.05 3.00
C ASN A 53 -15.40 23.98 4.05
N LYS A 54 -14.91 24.20 5.27
CA LYS A 54 -14.96 23.28 6.44
C LYS A 54 -16.37 23.10 7.03
N SER A 55 -17.40 22.95 6.21
CA SER A 55 -18.76 22.72 6.65
C SER A 55 -18.95 21.25 7.10
N PRO A 56 -19.58 20.99 8.26
CA PRO A 56 -19.78 19.63 8.78
C PRO A 56 -20.51 18.68 7.81
N TRP A 57 -21.56 19.16 7.12
CA TRP A 57 -22.34 18.33 6.20
C TRP A 57 -21.51 17.87 4.99
N ARG A 58 -20.59 18.70 4.49
CA ARG A 58 -19.72 18.34 3.36
C ARG A 58 -18.77 17.20 3.70
N LYS A 59 -18.24 17.21 4.93
CA LYS A 59 -17.41 16.11 5.45
C LYS A 59 -18.22 14.82 5.58
N MET A 60 -19.48 14.92 6.04
CA MET A 60 -20.38 13.77 6.11
C MET A 60 -20.61 13.15 4.73
N VAL A 61 -20.98 13.97 3.73
CA VAL A 61 -21.21 13.50 2.35
C VAL A 61 -19.97 12.82 1.76
N HIS A 62 -18.80 13.45 1.89
CA HIS A 62 -17.55 12.84 1.41
C HIS A 62 -17.22 11.54 2.15
N GLY A 63 -17.48 11.47 3.46
CA GLY A 63 -17.30 10.26 4.25
C GLY A 63 -18.20 9.11 3.79
N VAL A 64 -19.47 9.39 3.52
CA VAL A 64 -20.42 8.40 2.97
C VAL A 64 -19.97 7.93 1.59
N TYR A 65 -19.57 8.85 0.71
CA TYR A 65 -19.03 8.53 -0.62
C TYR A 65 -17.81 7.60 -0.53
N LYS A 66 -16.83 7.92 0.31
CA LYS A 66 -15.63 7.08 0.49
C LYS A 66 -15.97 5.69 0.99
N LYS A 67 -16.84 5.60 2.00
CA LYS A 67 -17.28 4.31 2.56
C LYS A 67 -18.06 3.50 1.51
N SER A 68 -18.91 4.16 0.72
CA SER A 68 -19.67 3.52 -0.35
C SER A 68 -18.74 2.92 -1.41
N ILE A 69 -17.73 3.66 -1.86
CA ILE A 69 -16.72 3.13 -2.80
C ILE A 69 -15.98 1.95 -2.21
N PHE A 70 -15.58 2.04 -0.93
CA PHE A 70 -14.89 0.94 -0.27
C PHE A 70 -15.75 -0.33 -0.26
N VAL A 71 -17.01 -0.23 0.17
CA VAL A 71 -17.94 -1.38 0.19
C VAL A 71 -18.15 -1.92 -1.22
N PHE A 72 -18.33 -1.07 -2.22
CA PHE A 72 -18.52 -1.51 -3.60
C PHE A 72 -17.30 -2.27 -4.13
N THR A 73 -16.09 -1.70 -3.96
CA THR A 73 -14.85 -2.23 -4.53
C THR A 73 -14.30 -3.44 -3.77
N HIS A 74 -14.41 -3.46 -2.44
CA HIS A 74 -13.80 -4.50 -1.60
C HIS A 74 -14.77 -5.57 -1.12
N VAL A 75 -16.09 -5.34 -1.22
CA VAL A 75 -17.10 -6.33 -0.81
C VAL A 75 -17.94 -6.75 -2.00
N LEU A 76 -18.64 -5.81 -2.65
CA LEU A 76 -19.62 -6.16 -3.69
C LEU A 76 -18.96 -6.82 -4.90
N VAL A 77 -17.91 -6.19 -5.47
CA VAL A 77 -17.21 -6.72 -6.65
C VAL A 77 -16.58 -8.09 -6.37
N PRO A 78 -15.82 -8.30 -5.28
CA PRO A 78 -15.29 -9.62 -4.96
C PRO A 78 -16.37 -10.67 -4.72
N VAL A 79 -17.46 -10.33 -4.01
CA VAL A 79 -18.58 -11.26 -3.80
C VAL A 79 -19.20 -11.66 -5.13
N TRP A 80 -19.38 -10.74 -6.08
CA TRP A 80 -19.86 -11.08 -7.42
C TRP A 80 -18.88 -11.96 -8.20
N ILE A 81 -17.58 -11.70 -8.11
CA ILE A 81 -16.55 -12.54 -8.75
C ILE A 81 -16.57 -13.96 -8.17
N ILE A 82 -16.59 -14.08 -6.84
CA ILE A 82 -16.66 -15.37 -6.14
C ILE A 82 -17.95 -16.10 -6.51
N HIS A 83 -19.09 -15.40 -6.50
CA HIS A 83 -20.37 -15.99 -6.86
C HIS A 83 -20.37 -16.52 -8.29
N TYR A 84 -19.87 -15.73 -9.26
CA TYR A 84 -19.73 -16.16 -10.64
C TYR A 84 -18.83 -17.39 -10.77
N TYR A 85 -17.67 -17.38 -10.11
CA TYR A 85 -16.74 -18.49 -10.14
C TYR A 85 -17.34 -19.76 -9.53
N MET A 86 -17.96 -19.66 -8.35
CA MET A 86 -18.59 -20.79 -7.68
C MET A 86 -19.72 -21.37 -8.53
N LYS A 87 -20.57 -20.52 -9.10
CA LYS A 87 -21.77 -20.91 -9.85
C LYS A 87 -21.48 -21.54 -11.22
N TYR A 88 -20.44 -21.08 -11.93
CA TYR A 88 -20.19 -21.53 -13.30
C TYR A 88 -18.93 -22.38 -13.47
N HIS A 89 -18.05 -22.46 -12.47
CA HIS A 89 -16.80 -23.23 -12.58
C HIS A 89 -16.66 -24.32 -11.53
N VAL A 90 -17.17 -24.09 -10.32
CA VAL A 90 -17.03 -25.03 -9.20
C VAL A 90 -18.21 -25.99 -9.12
N SER A 91 -19.44 -25.50 -9.21
CA SER A 91 -20.64 -26.36 -9.14
C SER A 91 -20.84 -27.27 -10.35
N GLU A 92 -20.27 -26.92 -11.51
CA GLU A 92 -20.31 -27.79 -12.70
C GLU A 92 -19.39 -29.02 -12.55
N LYS A 93 -18.43 -28.99 -11.64
CA LYS A 93 -17.51 -30.11 -11.39
C LYS A 93 -18.10 -31.07 -10.36
N PRO A 94 -17.98 -32.40 -10.56
CA PRO A 94 -18.46 -33.36 -9.58
C PRO A 94 -17.73 -33.17 -8.24
N TYR A 95 -18.50 -33.17 -7.15
CA TYR A 95 -18.02 -32.88 -5.79
C TYR A 95 -17.36 -31.51 -5.59
N GLY A 96 -17.54 -30.56 -6.51
CA GLY A 96 -16.98 -29.20 -6.36
C GLY A 96 -17.62 -28.42 -5.21
N ILE A 97 -18.91 -28.63 -4.95
CA ILE A 97 -19.61 -28.12 -3.78
C ILE A 97 -20.43 -29.27 -3.19
N VAL A 98 -20.10 -29.70 -1.97
CA VAL A 98 -20.83 -30.75 -1.26
C VAL A 98 -21.50 -30.13 -0.04
N GLU A 99 -22.82 -29.96 -0.12
CA GLU A 99 -23.61 -29.45 0.99
C GLU A 99 -24.15 -30.59 1.84
N LYS A 100 -24.17 -30.40 3.15
CA LYS A 100 -24.82 -31.35 4.07
C LYS A 100 -26.34 -31.24 3.90
N LYS A 101 -27.02 -32.38 3.74
CA LYS A 101 -28.48 -32.44 3.68
C LYS A 101 -29.14 -31.73 4.88
N SER A 102 -30.30 -31.12 4.63
CA SER A 102 -31.09 -30.45 5.66
C SER A 102 -31.51 -31.43 6.78
N ARG A 103 -31.68 -30.89 8.00
CA ARG A 103 -32.08 -31.69 9.16
C ARG A 103 -33.56 -32.04 9.05
N ILE A 104 -33.86 -33.32 9.17
CA ILE A 104 -35.23 -33.84 9.27
C ILE A 104 -35.56 -33.94 10.77
N PHE A 105 -36.73 -33.44 11.16
CA PHE A 105 -37.24 -33.49 12.53
C PHE A 105 -38.30 -34.62 12.65
N PRO A 106 -38.42 -35.25 13.83
CA PRO A 106 -39.39 -36.32 14.08
C PRO A 106 -40.83 -35.83 14.00
#